data_AF-A0A3C0A7U8-F1
#
_entry.id   AF-A0A3C0A7U8-F1
#
_cell.length_a   1.000
_cell.length_b   1.000
_cell.length_c   1.000
_cell.angle_alpha   90.00
_cell.angle_beta   90.00
_cell.angle_gamma   90.00
#
_symmetry.space_group_name_H-M   'P 1'
#
loop_
_entity.id
_entity.type
_entity.pdbx_description
1 polymer ?
#
loop_
_entity_poly.entity_id
_entity_poly.type
_entity_poly.pdbx_seq_one_letter_code
_entity_poly.pdbx_strand_id
1 'polypeptide(L)'
;MIPLALSIIASTLIFVIFRLFASYNINTLQAIVVNYFVACSCGLIGYQNSIELSAIPKYDWFYYTLALGALFIIVFNLMAITTQHNGLSVVSVATKMALVIPIAFGLWYYKEPLGPYKAVG
;
A
#
# COMPACT_ATOMS: atom_id res chain seq x y z
N MET A 1 -13.46 -10.57 12.06
CA MET A 1 -13.70 -11.06 10.68
C MET A 1 -14.13 -9.94 9.73
N ILE A 2 -14.97 -8.99 10.15
CA ILE A 2 -15.39 -7.85 9.31
C ILE A 2 -14.23 -7.02 8.75
N PRO A 3 -13.18 -6.66 9.52
CA PRO A 3 -12.05 -5.88 8.99
C PRO A 3 -11.27 -6.60 7.88
N LEU A 4 -11.15 -7.93 8.00
CA LEU A 4 -10.49 -8.77 7.00
C LEU A 4 -11.27 -8.76 5.68
N ALA A 5 -12.59 -8.95 5.74
CA ALA A 5 -13.44 -8.91 4.56
C ALA A 5 -13.38 -7.54 3.87
N LEU A 6 -13.46 -6.44 4.64
CA LEU A 6 -13.32 -5.08 4.11
C LEU A 6 -11.95 -4.86 3.47
N SER A 7 -10.87 -5.37 4.07
CA SER A 7 -9.53 -5.27 3.50
C SER A 7 -9.40 -6.02 2.17
N ILE A 8 -10.00 -7.22 2.05
CA ILE A 8 -9.99 -8.00 0.81
C ILE A 8 -10.77 -7.28 -0.29
N ILE A 9 -11.96 -6.75 0.04
CA ILE A 9 -12.79 -6.01 -0.91
C ILE A 9 -12.06 -4.73 -1.36
N ALA A 10 -11.54 -3.94 -0.41
CA ALA A 10 -10.85 -2.69 -0.71
C ALA A 10 -9.59 -2.92 -1.56
N SER A 11 -8.75 -3.91 -1.21
CA SER A 11 -7.54 -4.23 -1.99
C SER A 11 -7.86 -4.72 -3.40
N THR A 12 -8.97 -5.43 -3.59
CA THR A 12 -9.43 -5.86 -4.93
C THR A 12 -9.96 -4.67 -5.74
N LEU A 13 -10.72 -3.77 -5.12
CA LEU A 13 -11.31 -2.61 -5.78
C LEU A 13 -10.26 -1.62 -6.31
N ILE A 14 -9.10 -1.48 -5.67
CA ILE A 14 -8.02 -0.60 -6.15
C ILE A 14 -7.64 -0.93 -7.59
N PHE A 15 -7.45 -2.20 -7.91
CA PHE A 15 -7.10 -2.62 -9.27
C PHE A 15 -8.23 -2.29 -10.26
N VAL A 16 -9.48 -2.56 -9.88
CA VAL A 16 -10.66 -2.23 -10.70
C VAL A 16 -10.71 -0.74 -11.00
N ILE A 17 -10.50 0.11 -9.99
CA ILE A 17 -10.48 1.57 -10.13
C ILE A 17 -9.37 2.02 -11.10
N PHE A 18 -8.16 1.47 -10.99
CA PHE A 18 -7.08 1.80 -11.94
C PHE A 18 -7.40 1.40 -13.38
N ARG A 19 -8.10 0.29 -13.58
CA ARG A 19 -8.61 -0.09 -14.90
C ARG A 19 -9.68 0.88 -15.40
N LEU A 20 -10.58 1.32 -14.53
CA LEU A 20 -11.59 2.33 -14.88
C LEU A 20 -10.96 3.69 -15.20
N PHE A 21 -9.87 4.08 -14.53
CA PHE A 21 -9.15 5.30 -14.87
C PHE A 21 -8.67 5.33 -16.32
N ALA A 22 -8.14 4.21 -16.84
CA ALA A 22 -7.81 4.09 -18.25
C ALA A 22 -9.06 4.15 -19.15
N SER A 23 -10.16 3.49 -18.76
CA SER A 23 -11.40 3.51 -19.55
C SER A 23 -12.05 4.89 -19.65
N TYR A 24 -11.93 5.70 -18.59
CA TYR A 24 -12.51 7.05 -18.52
C TYR A 24 -11.50 8.17 -18.78
N ASN A 25 -10.26 7.84 -19.19
CA ASN A 25 -9.18 8.80 -19.42
C ASN A 25 -8.88 9.72 -18.21
N ILE A 26 -8.99 9.17 -17.00
CA ILE A 26 -8.69 9.89 -15.76
C ILE A 26 -7.17 9.92 -15.54
N ASN A 27 -6.64 11.09 -15.19
CA ASN A 27 -5.24 11.23 -14.82
C ASN A 27 -4.95 10.46 -13.52
N THR A 28 -4.18 9.38 -13.66
CA THR A 28 -3.88 8.44 -12.56
C THR A 28 -3.06 9.12 -11.45
N LEU A 29 -2.08 9.95 -11.80
CA LEU A 29 -1.24 10.64 -10.82
C LEU A 29 -2.08 11.60 -9.97
N GLN A 30 -2.95 12.39 -10.61
CA GLN A 30 -3.86 13.30 -9.91
C GLN A 30 -4.81 12.53 -8.98
N ALA A 31 -5.36 11.41 -9.45
CA ALA A 31 -6.24 10.58 -8.62
C ALA A 31 -5.52 10.00 -7.38
N ILE A 32 -4.26 9.56 -7.53
CA ILE A 32 -3.43 9.11 -6.40
C ILE A 32 -3.17 10.27 -5.42
N VAL A 33 -2.82 11.45 -5.92
CA VAL A 33 -2.60 12.63 -5.07
C VAL A 33 -3.87 12.99 -4.28
N VAL A 34 -5.04 12.99 -4.93
CA VAL A 34 -6.33 13.22 -4.25
C VAL A 34 -6.60 12.14 -3.20
N ASN A 35 -6.32 10.87 -3.50
CA ASN A 35 -6.47 9.78 -2.53
C ASN A 35 -5.62 10.01 -1.27
N TYR A 36 -4.41 10.56 -1.42
CA TYR A 36 -3.55 10.91 -0.29
C TYR A 36 -4.11 12.04 0.57
N PHE A 37 -4.69 13.07 -0.04
CA PHE A 37 -5.40 14.12 0.70
C PHE A 37 -6.60 13.58 1.46
N VAL A 38 -7.35 12.65 0.86
CA VAL A 38 -8.47 11.95 1.53
C VAL A 38 -7.96 11.11 2.70
N ALA A 39 -6.91 10.32 2.50
CA ALA A 39 -6.32 9.50 3.56
C ALA A 39 -5.80 10.34 4.73
N CYS A 40 -5.13 11.46 4.45
CA CYS A 40 -4.69 12.43 5.46
C CYS A 40 -5.89 12.98 6.25
N SER A 41 -6.92 13.45 5.54
CA SER A 41 -8.15 13.96 6.16
C SER A 41 -8.84 12.92 7.03
N CYS A 42 -8.99 11.68 6.55
CA CYS A 42 -9.54 10.57 7.32
C CYS A 42 -8.68 10.25 8.56
N GLY A 43 -7.36 10.33 8.43
CA GLY A 43 -6.43 10.16 9.55
C GLY A 43 -6.61 11.24 10.62
N LEU A 44 -6.71 12.51 10.21
CA LEU A 44 -6.94 13.63 11.12
C LEU A 44 -8.30 13.54 11.82
N ILE A 45 -9.35 13.14 11.10
CA ILE A 45 -10.71 12.98 11.66
C ILE A 45 -10.77 11.77 12.60
N GLY A 46 -10.10 10.67 12.26
CA GLY A 46 -10.10 9.44 13.04
C GLY A 46 -9.17 9.48 14.26
N TYR A 47 -8.27 10.46 14.32
CA TYR A 47 -7.35 10.63 15.44
C TYR A 47 -8.06 11.30 16.62
N GLN A 48 -8.10 10.61 17.75
CA GLN A 48 -8.87 11.04 18.93
C GLN A 48 -8.09 11.92 19.91
N ASN A 49 -6.76 12.03 19.75
CA ASN A 49 -5.90 12.76 20.67
C ASN A 49 -5.53 14.16 20.12
N SER A 50 -4.95 14.99 20.97
CA SER A 50 -4.40 16.28 20.56
C SER A 50 -3.21 16.09 19.62
N ILE A 51 -3.22 16.78 18.47
CA ILE A 51 -2.12 16.77 17.51
C ILE A 51 -1.15 17.90 17.84
N GLU A 52 0.01 17.55 18.40
CA GLU A 52 1.11 18.50 18.60
C GLU A 52 2.06 18.51 17.41
N LEU A 53 1.83 19.41 16.46
CA LEU A 53 2.64 19.52 15.23
C LEU A 53 4.14 19.75 15.50
N SER A 54 4.48 20.39 16.62
CA SER A 54 5.87 20.65 17.03
C SER A 54 6.60 19.42 17.57
N ALA A 55 5.87 18.38 17.97
CA ALA A 55 6.43 17.11 18.43
C ALA A 55 6.68 16.14 17.27
N ILE A 56 5.93 16.24 16.17
CA ILE A 56 5.97 15.29 15.05
C ILE A 56 7.39 15.10 14.47
N PRO A 57 8.15 16.16 14.16
CA PRO A 57 9.50 16.00 13.60
C PRO A 57 10.53 15.43 14.58
N LYS A 58 10.21 15.38 15.88
CA LYS A 58 11.11 14.90 16.93
C LYS A 58 11.04 13.38 17.09
N TYR A 59 10.05 12.72 16.51
CA TYR A 59 9.96 11.27 16.54
C TYR A 59 10.99 10.64 15.59
N ASP A 60 11.69 9.61 16.07
CA ASP A 60 12.71 8.89 15.28
C ASP A 60 12.17 8.32 13.96
N TRP A 61 10.87 8.06 13.89
CA TRP A 61 10.22 7.51 12.71
C TRP A 61 9.82 8.55 11.65
N PHE A 62 9.92 9.85 11.95
CA PHE A 62 9.43 10.91 11.08
C PHE A 62 10.04 10.84 9.66
N TYR A 63 11.36 10.75 9.56
CA TYR A 63 12.05 10.69 8.28
C TYR A 63 11.71 9.42 7.48
N TYR A 64 11.50 8.28 8.16
CA TYR A 64 11.08 7.04 7.49
C TYR A 64 9.67 7.16 6.92
N THR A 65 8.75 7.87 7.61
CA THR A 65 7.39 8.08 7.08
C THR A 65 7.35 9.00 5.86
N LEU A 66 8.25 9.99 5.77
CA LEU A 66 8.40 10.81 4.57
C LEU A 66 8.88 9.98 3.38
N ALA A 67 9.91 9.17 3.59
CA ALA A 67 10.42 8.25 2.57
C ALA A 67 9.34 7.24 2.13
N LEU A 68 8.59 6.70 3.08
CA LEU A 68 7.49 5.77 2.81
C LEU A 68 6.36 6.43 2.01
N GLY A 69 6.02 7.68 2.32
CA GLY A 69 5.03 8.45 1.55
C GLY A 69 5.43 8.62 0.08
N ALA A 70 6.70 8.97 -0.18
CA ALA A 70 7.22 9.06 -1.54
C ALA A 70 7.20 7.69 -2.26
N LEU A 71 7.66 6.63 -1.58
CA LEU A 71 7.64 5.26 -2.11
C LEU A 71 6.23 4.80 -2.46
N PHE A 72 5.24 5.11 -1.64
CA PHE A 72 3.88 4.73 -1.94
C PHE A 72 3.37 5.37 -3.23
N ILE A 73 3.58 6.67 -3.47
CA ILE A 73 3.11 7.32 -4.71
C ILE A 73 3.74 6.63 -5.93
N ILE A 74 5.04 6.31 -5.86
CA ILE A 74 5.76 5.59 -6.91
C ILE A 74 5.13 4.21 -7.14
N VAL A 75 4.94 3.44 -6.08
CA VAL A 75 4.41 2.07 -6.16
C VAL A 75 2.96 2.07 -6.65
N PHE A 76 2.11 2.98 -6.19
CA PHE A 76 0.74 3.11 -6.68
C PHE A 76 0.68 3.49 -8.16
N ASN A 77 1.56 4.39 -8.61
CA ASN A 77 1.63 4.76 -10.02
C ASN A 77 2.10 3.57 -10.88
N LEU A 78 3.12 2.84 -10.42
CA LEU A 78 3.60 1.63 -11.09
C LEU A 78 2.52 0.54 -11.14
N MET A 79 1.79 0.33 -10.05
CA MET A 79 0.65 -0.60 -10.01
C MET A 79 -0.43 -0.19 -11.01
N ALA A 80 -0.75 1.10 -11.10
CA ALA A 80 -1.75 1.59 -12.04
C ALA A 80 -1.33 1.39 -13.49
N ILE A 81 -0.10 1.78 -13.88
CA ILE A 81 0.45 1.56 -15.22
C ILE A 81 0.39 0.06 -15.57
N THR A 82 0.88 -0.79 -14.66
CA THR A 82 0.93 -2.23 -14.89
C THR A 82 -0.48 -2.81 -15.01
N THR A 83 -1.45 -2.31 -14.23
CA THR A 83 -2.86 -2.75 -14.27
C THR A 83 -3.53 -2.38 -15.59
N GLN A 84 -3.21 -1.19 -16.10
CA GLN A 84 -3.76 -0.68 -17.34
C GLN A 84 -3.20 -1.46 -18.55
N HIS A 85 -1.91 -1.80 -18.53
CA HIS A 85 -1.23 -2.50 -19.63
C HIS A 85 -1.39 -4.03 -19.60
N ASN A 86 -1.19 -4.67 -18.45
CA ASN A 86 -1.13 -6.13 -18.31
C ASN A 86 -2.42 -6.76 -17.76
N GLY A 87 -3.42 -5.93 -17.46
CA GLY A 87 -4.71 -6.37 -16.95
C GLY A 87 -4.70 -6.71 -15.45
N LEU A 88 -5.90 -6.83 -14.89
CA LEU A 88 -6.14 -6.99 -13.45
C LEU A 88 -5.55 -8.29 -12.88
N SER A 89 -5.71 -9.40 -13.62
CA SER A 89 -5.35 -10.74 -13.14
C SER A 89 -3.83 -10.90 -12.96
N VAL A 90 -3.05 -10.43 -13.94
CA VAL A 90 -1.58 -10.53 -13.91
C VAL A 90 -1.02 -9.71 -12.74
N VAL A 91 -1.51 -8.48 -12.56
CA VAL A 91 -1.05 -7.60 -11.48
C VAL A 91 -1.45 -8.12 -10.12
N SER A 92 -2.67 -8.65 -9.97
CA SER A 92 -3.11 -9.22 -8.68
C SER A 92 -2.25 -10.41 -8.26
N VAL A 93 -1.86 -11.28 -9.19
CA VAL A 93 -0.96 -12.40 -8.91
C VAL A 93 0.43 -11.88 -8.54
N ALA A 94 1.03 -11.01 -9.37
CA ALA A 94 2.37 -10.47 -9.11
C ALA A 94 2.46 -9.74 -7.76
N THR A 95 1.43 -8.97 -7.41
CA THR A 95 1.38 -8.25 -6.12
C THR A 95 1.30 -9.22 -4.94
N LYS A 96 0.57 -10.34 -5.08
CA LYS A 96 0.54 -11.38 -4.04
C LYS A 96 1.87 -12.11 -3.91
N MET A 97 2.62 -12.29 -5.01
CA MET A 97 3.95 -12.89 -4.96
C MET A 97 5.00 -12.01 -4.27
N ALA A 98 4.76 -10.70 -4.16
CA ALA A 98 5.65 -9.79 -3.42
C ALA A 98 5.81 -10.15 -1.93
N LEU A 99 4.91 -10.99 -1.38
CA LEU A 99 5.00 -11.56 -0.03
C LEU A 99 6.35 -12.26 0.23
N VAL A 100 7.03 -12.74 -0.81
CA VAL A 100 8.35 -13.36 -0.66
C VAL A 100 9.40 -12.40 -0.09
N ILE A 101 9.30 -11.10 -0.38
CA ILE A 101 10.26 -10.08 0.07
C ILE A 101 10.22 -9.91 1.60
N PRO A 102 9.07 -9.62 2.24
CA PRO A 102 9.01 -9.52 3.69
C PRO A 102 9.31 -10.84 4.41
N ILE A 103 8.95 -11.99 3.82
CA ILE A 103 9.33 -13.30 4.39
C ILE A 103 10.84 -13.48 4.36
N ALA A 104 11.50 -13.23 3.22
CA ALA A 104 12.95 -13.30 3.11
C ALA A 104 13.65 -12.34 4.09
N PHE A 105 13.10 -11.14 4.26
CA PHE A 105 13.58 -10.17 5.24
C PHE A 105 13.42 -10.70 6.68
N GLY A 106 12.28 -11.31 7.02
CA GLY A 106 12.05 -11.98 8.31
C GLY A 106 13.09 -13.06 8.64
N LEU A 107 13.38 -13.91 7.67
CA LEU A 107 14.35 -14.99 7.82
C LEU A 107 15.78 -14.49 7.95
N TRP A 108 16.17 -13.49 7.15
CA TRP A 108 17.53 -12.99 7.13
C TRP A 108 17.84 -11.99 8.25
N TYR A 109 16.98 -10.99 8.43
CA TYR A 109 17.20 -9.90 9.39
C TYR A 109 16.75 -10.28 10.81
N TYR A 110 15.53 -10.80 10.95
CA TYR A 110 15.01 -11.22 12.26
C TYR A 110 15.45 -12.63 12.68
N LYS A 111 16.20 -13.33 11.81
CA LYS A 111 16.69 -14.71 12.04
C LYS A 111 15.56 -15.66 12.43
N GLU A 112 14.38 -15.49 11.82
CA GLU A 112 13.25 -16.35 12.12
C GLU A 112 13.58 -17.82 11.77
N PRO A 113 13.20 -18.78 12.63
CA PRO A 113 13.42 -20.19 12.35
C PRO A 113 12.54 -20.63 11.17
N LEU A 114 13.20 -21.19 10.15
CA LEU A 114 12.55 -21.75 8.98
C LEU A 114 12.13 -23.20 9.27
N GLY A 115 10.89 -23.39 9.69
CA GLY A 115 10.30 -24.72 9.82
C GLY A 115 9.96 -25.34 8.45
N PRO A 116 9.89 -26.67 8.34
CA PRO A 116 9.56 -27.34 7.07
C PRO A 116 8.20 -26.93 6.51
N TYR A 117 7.21 -26.65 7.37
CA TYR A 117 5.91 -26.12 6.93
C TYR A 117 6.00 -24.69 6.39
N LYS A 118 6.79 -23.81 7.02
CA LYS A 118 7.04 -22.44 6.51
C LYS A 118 7.79 -22.44 5.17
N ALA A 119 8.56 -23.49 4.88
CA ALA A 119 9.36 -23.60 3.67
C ALA A 119 8.52 -24.00 2.44
N VAL A 120 7.47 -24.80 2.64
CA VAL A 120 6.60 -25.28 1.56
C VAL A 120 5.45 -24.31 1.28
N GLY A 121 5.06 -23.50 2.29
CA GLY A 121 3.98 -22.53 2.21
C GLY A 121 2.90 -22.79 3.25
#